data_AF-A0AAW9ITB2-F1
#
_entry.id   AF-A0AAW9ITB2-F1
#
_cell.length_a   1.000
_cell.length_b   1.000
_cell.length_c   1.000
_cell.angle_alpha   90.00
_cell.angle_beta   90.00
_cell.angle_gamma   90.00
#
_symmetry.space_group_name_H-M   'P 1'
#
loop_
_entity.id
_entity.type
_entity.pdbx_description
1 polymer ?
#
loop_
_entity_poly.entity_id
_entity_poly.type
_entity_poly.pdbx_seq_one_letter_code
_entity_poly.pdbx_strand_id
1 'polypeptide(L)'
;MRVKEVRVIDSEGNQLGVIPTKEAQKIAEEKELDLVMISPNANPPVCRVMDLGKYIYEQAKKEKEAKKKQKVTTLKEIRCSLTIEENDIAIKAKNARKFLLDGDKVKITVRFKGREAQLG
;
A
#
# COMPACT_ATOMS: atom_id res chain seq x y z
N MET A 1 13.96 15.59 -20.96
CA MET A 1 12.57 15.25 -21.35
C MET A 1 12.41 15.40 -22.86
N ARG A 2 11.78 14.45 -23.58
CA ARG A 2 11.74 14.41 -25.05
C ARG A 2 10.40 14.85 -25.70
N VAL A 3 9.37 15.13 -24.90
CA VAL A 3 8.08 15.60 -25.42
C VAL A 3 8.10 17.10 -25.71
N LYS A 4 7.30 17.54 -26.68
CA LYS A 4 7.25 18.95 -27.13
C LYS A 4 6.48 19.85 -26.17
N GLU A 5 5.39 19.34 -25.60
CA GLU A 5 4.47 20.09 -24.75
C GLU A 5 4.08 19.28 -23.52
N VAL A 6 3.77 20.01 -22.45
CA VAL A 6 3.41 19.45 -21.14
C VAL A 6 2.30 20.27 -20.52
N ARG A 7 1.43 19.61 -19.75
CA ARG A 7 0.56 20.30 -18.82
C ARG A 7 1.33 20.60 -17.55
N VAL A 8 1.42 21.87 -17.16
CA VAL A 8 2.27 22.30 -16.04
C VAL A 8 1.43 22.78 -14.86
N ILE A 9 1.82 22.32 -13.68
CA ILE A 9 1.37 22.83 -12.39
C ILE A 9 2.57 23.55 -11.75
N ASP A 10 2.38 24.78 -11.29
CA ASP A 10 3.45 25.50 -10.61
C ASP A 10 3.69 24.99 -9.17
N SER A 11 4.65 25.61 -8.48
CA SER A 11 5.02 25.28 -7.10
C SER A 11 3.95 25.62 -6.05
N GLU A 12 3.00 26.52 -6.38
CA GLU A 12 1.88 26.91 -5.51
C GLU A 12 0.62 26.08 -5.76
N GLY A 13 0.63 25.25 -6.83
CA GLY A 13 -0.48 24.40 -7.22
C GLY A 13 -1.37 24.99 -8.32
N ASN A 14 -1.02 26.15 -8.89
CA ASN A 14 -1.76 26.76 -9.99
C ASN A 14 -1.52 25.99 -11.29
N GLN A 15 -2.57 25.89 -12.10
CA GLN A 15 -2.49 25.29 -13.44
C GLN A 15 -1.98 26.35 -14.43
N LEU A 16 -0.78 26.15 -14.97
CA LEU A 16 -0.24 27.00 -16.05
C LEU A 16 -0.74 26.58 -17.44
N GLY A 17 -1.52 25.51 -17.50
CA GLY A 17 -2.06 24.98 -18.75
C GLY A 17 -1.05 24.12 -19.51
N VAL A 18 -1.24 24.00 -20.82
CA VAL A 18 -0.34 23.27 -21.71
C VAL A 18 0.64 24.25 -22.32
N ILE A 19 1.92 24.07 -22.04
CA ILE A 19 3.00 24.93 -22.53
C ILE A 19 4.14 24.10 -23.12
N PRO A 20 5.02 24.68 -23.95
CA PRO A 20 6.22 24.01 -24.44
C PRO A 20 7.11 23.54 -23.30
N THR A 21 7.67 22.34 -23.42
CA THR A 21 8.55 21.75 -22.40
C THR A 21 9.76 22.63 -22.07
N LYS A 22 10.24 23.41 -23.04
CA LYS A 22 11.34 24.38 -22.82
C LYS A 22 10.93 25.54 -21.93
N GLU A 23 9.71 26.04 -22.09
CA GLU A 23 9.17 27.12 -21.26
C GLU A 23 8.95 26.62 -19.83
N ALA A 24 8.39 25.42 -19.69
CA ALA A 24 8.26 24.75 -18.40
C ALA A 24 9.60 24.57 -17.67
N GLN A 25 10.68 24.24 -18.39
CA GLN A 25 12.03 24.14 -17.83
C GLN A 25 12.55 25.48 -17.34
N LYS A 26 12.36 26.55 -18.12
CA LYS A 26 12.75 27.91 -17.69
C LYS A 26 12.04 28.34 -16.42
N ILE A 27 10.73 28.10 -16.33
CA ILE A 27 9.95 28.46 -15.12
C ILE A 27 10.48 27.73 -13.88
N ALA A 28 10.90 26.47 -14.03
CA ALA A 28 11.51 25.72 -12.94
C ALA A 28 12.89 26.31 -12.56
N GLU A 29 13.72 26.61 -13.56
CA GLU A 29 15.06 27.18 -13.37
C GLU A 29 15.01 28.58 -12.72
N GLU A 30 14.11 29.46 -13.16
CA GLU A 30 13.89 30.81 -12.59
C GLU A 30 13.47 30.76 -11.12
N LYS A 31 12.85 29.65 -10.70
CA LYS A 31 12.43 29.42 -9.31
C LYS A 31 13.41 28.58 -8.51
N GLU A 32 14.54 28.18 -9.10
CA GLU A 32 15.52 27.25 -8.51
C GLU A 32 14.88 25.91 -8.06
N LEU A 33 13.92 25.42 -8.84
CA LEU A 33 13.17 24.17 -8.61
C LEU A 33 13.34 23.19 -9.78
N ASP A 34 12.80 21.97 -9.63
CA ASP A 34 12.80 20.96 -10.66
C ASP A 34 11.47 20.91 -11.42
N LEU A 35 11.53 20.69 -12.73
CA LEU A 35 10.36 20.28 -13.52
C LEU A 35 10.19 18.76 -13.42
N VAL A 36 9.32 18.31 -12.53
CA VAL A 36 9.10 16.88 -12.24
C VAL A 36 7.87 16.35 -12.97
N MET A 37 8.03 15.26 -13.72
CA MET A 37 6.90 14.61 -14.39
C MET A 37 6.14 13.71 -13.42
N ILE A 38 4.90 14.10 -13.08
CA ILE A 38 4.06 13.37 -12.12
C ILE A 38 3.07 12.42 -12.80
N SER A 39 2.77 12.61 -14.08
CA SER A 39 1.92 11.70 -14.85
C SER A 39 2.44 11.56 -16.29
N PRO A 40 3.40 10.64 -16.52
CA PRO A 40 4.00 10.43 -17.83
C PRO A 40 3.04 9.87 -18.89
N ASN A 41 2.01 9.15 -18.45
CA ASN A 41 1.05 8.48 -19.33
C ASN A 41 -0.13 9.38 -19.76
N ALA A 42 -0.19 10.63 -19.27
CA ALA A 42 -1.22 11.58 -19.67
C ALA A 42 -0.92 12.17 -21.06
N ASN A 43 -1.96 12.66 -21.75
CA ASN A 43 -1.82 13.35 -23.03
C ASN A 43 -2.41 14.78 -22.94
N PRO A 44 -1.58 15.84 -22.91
CA PRO A 44 -0.12 15.83 -22.77
C PRO A 44 0.34 15.38 -21.37
N PRO A 45 1.60 14.93 -21.20
CA PRO A 45 2.14 14.55 -19.89
C PRO A 45 2.02 15.69 -18.87
N VAL A 46 1.76 15.33 -17.61
CA VAL A 46 1.63 16.32 -16.53
C VAL A 46 2.95 16.45 -15.78
N CYS A 47 3.46 17.67 -15.74
CA CYS A 47 4.61 18.06 -14.94
C CYS A 47 4.21 19.03 -13.83
N ARG A 48 4.95 19.01 -12.73
CA ARG A 48 4.84 19.99 -11.65
C ARG A 48 6.21 20.56 -11.33
N VAL A 49 6.27 21.87 -11.10
CA VAL A 49 7.47 22.57 -10.62
C VAL A 49 7.58 22.37 -9.11
N MET A 50 8.61 21.66 -8.64
CA MET A 50 8.81 21.36 -7.22
C MET A 50 10.25 20.97 -6.92
N ASP A 51 10.64 20.91 -5.65
CA ASP A 51 11.90 20.30 -5.22
C ASP A 51 11.77 18.76 -5.24
N LEU A 52 12.52 18.11 -6.11
CA LEU A 52 12.46 16.65 -6.27
C LEU A 52 12.95 15.91 -5.01
N GLY A 53 13.99 16.39 -4.35
CA GLY A 53 14.58 15.76 -3.17
C GLY A 53 13.60 15.79 -1.99
N LYS A 54 12.99 16.94 -1.74
CA LYS A 54 11.96 17.12 -0.71
C LYS A 54 10.74 16.26 -1.01
N TYR A 55 10.28 16.23 -2.25
CA TYR A 55 9.13 15.41 -2.66
C TYR A 55 9.38 13.91 -2.40
N ILE A 56 10.54 13.38 -2.78
CA ILE A 56 10.91 11.98 -2.53
C ILE A 56 10.93 11.69 -1.02
N TYR A 57 11.50 12.60 -0.22
CA TYR A 57 11.54 12.47 1.23
C TYR A 57 10.13 12.44 1.85
N GLU A 58 9.26 13.36 1.47
CA GLU A 58 7.88 13.43 1.97
C GLU A 58 7.07 12.20 1.57
N GLN A 59 7.21 11.73 0.33
CA GLN A 59 6.57 10.50 -0.13
C GLN A 59 7.07 9.29 0.65
N ALA A 60 8.38 9.14 0.85
CA ALA A 60 8.94 8.05 1.65
C ALA A 60 8.47 8.10 3.12
N LYS A 61 8.37 9.30 3.70
CA LYS A 61 7.83 9.50 5.05
C LYS A 61 6.36 9.08 5.12
N LYS A 62 5.54 9.56 4.18
CA LYS A 62 4.11 9.22 4.08
C LYS A 62 3.89 7.72 3.89
N GLU A 63 4.67 7.07 3.04
CA GLU A 63 4.62 5.62 2.84
C GLU A 63 5.00 4.85 4.12
N LYS A 64 6.04 5.29 4.84
CA LYS A 64 6.41 4.69 6.13
C LYS A 64 5.31 4.85 7.17
N GLU A 65 4.70 6.03 7.26
CA GLU A 65 3.57 6.27 8.16
C GLU A 65 2.34 5.45 7.78
N ALA A 66 2.02 5.34 6.50
CA ALA A 66 0.92 4.51 6.00
C ALA A 66 1.15 3.03 6.31
N LYS A 67 2.37 2.50 6.09
CA LYS A 67 2.76 1.14 6.45
C LYS A 67 2.66 0.87 7.96
N LYS A 68 3.05 1.84 8.80
CA LYS A 68 2.90 1.74 10.26
C LYS A 68 1.44 1.73 10.70
N LYS A 69 0.57 2.51 10.04
CA LYS A 69 -0.87 2.58 10.34
C LYS A 69 -1.65 1.41 9.76
N GLN A 70 -1.10 0.69 8.78
CA GLN A 70 -1.73 -0.49 8.21
C GLN A 70 -1.87 -1.56 9.29
N LYS A 71 -3.11 -1.91 9.64
CA LYS A 71 -3.40 -2.97 10.61
C LYS A 71 -2.94 -4.31 10.03
N VAL A 72 -1.81 -4.81 10.52
CA VAL A 72 -1.31 -6.14 10.17
C VAL A 72 -2.21 -7.17 10.84
N THR A 73 -3.08 -7.80 10.05
CA THR A 73 -3.93 -8.91 10.50
C THR A 73 -3.27 -10.21 10.06
N THR A 74 -2.89 -11.05 11.01
CA THR A 74 -2.26 -12.35 10.72
C THR A 74 -3.34 -13.43 10.62
N LEU A 75 -3.13 -14.43 9.76
CA LEU A 75 -3.93 -15.64 9.77
C LEU A 75 -3.32 -16.66 10.75
N LYS A 76 -4.03 -16.95 11.84
CA LYS A 76 -3.65 -17.96 12.83
C LYS A 76 -4.39 -19.26 12.52
N GLU A 77 -3.65 -20.34 12.28
CA GLU A 77 -4.24 -21.65 12.03
C GLU A 77 -4.35 -22.44 13.34
N ILE A 78 -5.54 -22.98 13.64
CA ILE A 78 -5.77 -23.90 14.75
C ILE A 78 -6.18 -25.24 14.16
N ARG A 79 -5.36 -26.27 14.41
CA ARG A 79 -5.60 -27.62 13.89
C ARG A 79 -6.28 -28.49 14.95
N CYS A 80 -7.35 -29.15 14.57
CA CYS A 80 -8.08 -30.14 15.37
C CYS A 80 -7.94 -31.53 14.72
N SER A 81 -8.05 -32.58 15.51
CA SER A 81 -8.22 -33.96 15.04
C SER A 81 -9.69 -34.38 15.16
N LEU A 82 -10.11 -35.42 14.44
CA LEU A 82 -11.44 -36.00 14.61
C LEU A 82 -11.66 -36.60 16.01
N THR A 83 -10.60 -37.15 16.59
CA THR A 83 -10.62 -37.75 17.93
C THR A 83 -10.30 -36.74 19.04
N ILE A 84 -10.57 -35.45 18.82
CA ILE A 84 -10.23 -34.41 19.80
C ILE A 84 -11.15 -34.50 21.02
N GLU A 85 -10.55 -34.41 22.21
CA GLU A 85 -11.28 -34.45 23.49
C GLU A 85 -11.81 -33.07 23.90
N GLU A 86 -12.87 -33.05 24.70
CA GLU A 86 -13.57 -31.82 25.12
C GLU A 86 -12.65 -30.79 25.78
N ASN A 87 -11.71 -31.25 26.62
CA ASN A 87 -10.73 -30.37 27.26
C ASN A 87 -9.77 -29.72 26.25
N ASP A 88 -9.33 -30.46 25.22
CA ASP A 88 -8.45 -29.91 24.16
C ASP A 88 -9.23 -28.94 23.25
N ILE A 89 -10.52 -29.21 22.98
CA ILE A 89 -11.42 -28.25 22.31
C ILE A 89 -11.49 -26.95 23.11
N ALA A 90 -11.70 -27.00 24.42
CA ALA A 90 -11.81 -25.82 25.26
C ALA A 90 -10.53 -24.97 25.24
N ILE A 91 -9.36 -25.60 25.29
CA ILE A 91 -8.06 -24.92 25.20
C ILE A 91 -7.90 -24.25 23.82
N LYS A 92 -8.21 -24.95 22.72
CA LYS A 92 -8.14 -24.39 21.37
C LYS A 92 -9.13 -23.24 21.16
N ALA A 93 -10.34 -23.34 21.71
CA ALA A 93 -11.34 -22.27 21.66
C ALA A 93 -10.87 -21.02 22.41
N LYS A 94 -10.24 -21.18 23.58
CA LYS A 94 -9.64 -20.06 24.33
C LYS A 94 -8.54 -19.36 23.53
N ASN A 95 -7.69 -20.12 22.85
CA ASN A 95 -6.65 -19.58 21.96
C ASN A 95 -7.24 -18.87 20.73
N ALA A 96 -8.27 -19.45 20.10
CA ALA A 96 -8.99 -18.83 19.01
C ALA A 96 -9.57 -17.48 19.43
N ARG A 97 -10.23 -17.43 20.59
CA ARG A 97 -10.78 -16.20 21.17
C ARG A 97 -9.69 -15.16 21.40
N LYS A 98 -8.53 -15.55 21.93
CA LYS A 98 -7.39 -14.64 22.12
C LYS A 98 -6.95 -14.01 20.79
N PHE A 99 -6.73 -14.83 19.76
CA PHE A 99 -6.32 -14.32 18.44
C PHE A 99 -7.35 -13.36 17.82
N LEU A 100 -8.64 -13.67 17.92
CA LEU A 100 -9.70 -12.80 17.43
C LEU A 100 -9.73 -11.45 18.17
N LEU A 101 -9.55 -11.47 19.50
CA LEU A 101 -9.47 -10.24 20.31
C LEU A 101 -8.21 -9.41 20.01
N ASP A 102 -7.09 -10.08 19.73
CA ASP A 102 -5.85 -9.46 19.26
C ASP A 102 -5.98 -8.91 17.82
N GLY A 103 -7.10 -9.18 17.14
CA GLY A 103 -7.44 -8.66 15.82
C GLY A 103 -6.95 -9.51 14.65
N ASP A 104 -6.45 -10.72 14.92
CA ASP A 104 -6.06 -11.70 13.92
C ASP A 104 -7.26 -12.46 13.34
N LYS A 105 -7.09 -13.02 12.15
CA LYS A 105 -8.05 -13.98 11.57
C LYS A 105 -7.70 -15.38 12.07
N VAL A 106 -8.71 -16.19 12.40
CA VAL A 106 -8.51 -17.59 12.79
C VAL A 106 -9.02 -18.51 11.70
N LYS A 107 -8.19 -19.47 11.27
CA LYS A 107 -8.59 -20.59 10.41
C LYS A 107 -8.54 -21.87 11.23
N ILE A 108 -9.69 -22.51 11.40
CA ILE A 108 -9.77 -23.81 12.06
C ILE A 108 -9.72 -24.90 10.98
N THR A 109 -8.82 -25.87 11.13
CA THR A 109 -8.71 -27.01 10.22
C THR A 109 -8.85 -28.31 10.99
N VAL A 110 -9.63 -29.25 10.46
CA VAL A 110 -9.71 -30.61 11.02
C VAL A 110 -8.86 -31.51 10.15
N ARG A 111 -7.92 -32.23 10.77
CA ARG A 111 -7.07 -33.20 10.09
C ARG A 111 -7.69 -34.60 10.22
N PHE A 112 -7.96 -35.21 9.08
CA PHE A 112 -8.35 -36.60 8.94
C PHE A 112 -7.07 -37.45 8.87
N LYS A 113 -6.99 -38.59 9.58
CA LYS A 113 -5.90 -39.56 9.45
C LYS A 113 -6.43 -40.83 8.78
N GLY A 114 -5.75 -41.34 7.76
CA GLY A 114 -6.10 -42.64 7.13
C GLY A 114 -7.47 -42.64 6.42
N ARG A 115 -8.26 -43.72 6.60
CA ARG A 115 -9.58 -43.92 5.96
C ARG A 115 -10.73 -43.11 6.59
N GLU A 116 -10.43 -42.18 7.48
CA GLU A 116 -11.44 -41.38 8.20
C GLU A 116 -12.16 -40.33 7.33
N ALA A 117 -11.67 -40.07 6.11
CA ALA A 117 -12.31 -39.13 5.18
C ALA A 117 -13.69 -39.62 4.65
N GLN A 118 -14.08 -40.86 4.96
CA GLN A 118 -15.32 -41.49 4.49
C GLN A 118 -16.47 -41.43 5.52
N LEU A 119 -16.23 -40.81 6.68
CA LEU A 119 -17.18 -40.68 7.81
C LEU A 119 -17.82 -39.27 7.92
N GLY A 120 -17.56 -38.39 6.96
CA GLY A 120 -18.10 -37.02 6.91
C GLY A 120 -19.27 -36.88 5.96
#